data_AF-A0A420VBN6-F1
#
_entry.id   AF-A0A420VBN6-F1
#
_cell.length_a   1.000
_cell.length_b   1.000
_cell.length_c   1.000
_cell.angle_alpha   90.00
_cell.angle_beta   90.00
_cell.angle_gamma   90.00
#
_symmetry.space_group_name_H-M   'P 1'
#
loop_
_entity.id
_entity.type
_entity.pdbx_description
1 polymer ?
#
loop_
_entity_poly.entity_id
_entity_poly.type
_entity_poly.pdbx_seq_one_letter_code
_entity_poly.pdbx_strand_id
1 'polypeptide(L)'
;MKDGEPLILIEAKPINDDLKKHDSQLFRYFSSTKAKFAILTNGVIYKFFTDLDETNKMDSKPFFVFHLLELRENNIAELQKFRKNVFDIDNILNTASELRYTNDIKELLKKEIESPSDEFIVFFLSHIYEGRKTQNVIDSFRTIVKKSINQFITERVNDKLQAALDTSKAEAASPKTDHEGNAELKDKGEIVTTEEEIEGYVHVKMILKDVIDPERIYYRDNLRYLNVLIDDNIRKWVCRLLFNTSNKRIQLNDDLKTQYKINSLEDIYLYKDQIIEVANKFLD
;
A
#
# COMPACT_ATOMS: atom_id res chain seq x y z
N MET A 1 -11.96 22.69 -25.23
CA MET A 1 -11.62 23.18 -26.58
C MET A 1 -10.47 24.16 -26.45
N LYS A 2 -9.58 24.20 -27.45
CA LYS A 2 -8.51 25.21 -27.58
C LYS A 2 -8.58 25.73 -29.01
N ASP A 3 -8.63 27.06 -29.18
CA ASP A 3 -8.73 27.71 -30.50
C ASP A 3 -9.92 27.23 -31.37
N GLY A 4 -11.06 26.92 -30.73
CA GLY A 4 -12.25 26.44 -31.42
C GLY A 4 -12.26 24.94 -31.76
N GLU A 5 -11.15 24.23 -31.49
CA GLU A 5 -10.99 22.81 -31.81
C GLU A 5 -11.18 21.93 -30.55
N PRO A 6 -11.74 20.71 -30.70
CA PRO A 6 -11.80 19.74 -29.61
C PRO A 6 -10.38 19.30 -29.25
N LEU A 7 -10.08 19.32 -27.95
CA LEU A 7 -8.76 18.98 -27.42
C LEU A 7 -8.77 17.66 -26.64
N ILE A 8 -9.86 17.42 -25.91
CA ILE A 8 -10.09 16.23 -25.10
C ILE A 8 -11.44 15.67 -25.53
N LEU A 9 -11.47 14.39 -25.88
CA LEU A 9 -12.70 13.63 -26.07
C LEU A 9 -12.98 12.80 -24.84
N ILE A 10 -14.24 12.70 -24.44
CA ILE A 10 -14.65 11.92 -23.28
C ILE A 10 -15.80 11.01 -23.69
N GLU A 11 -15.62 9.71 -23.55
CA GLU A 11 -16.67 8.70 -23.70
C GLU A 11 -17.01 8.13 -22.32
N ALA A 12 -18.27 8.27 -21.93
CA ALA A 12 -18.80 7.68 -20.70
C ALA A 12 -19.65 6.45 -21.03
N LYS A 13 -19.47 5.40 -20.23
CA LYS A 13 -20.21 4.13 -20.27
C LYS A 13 -21.00 3.93 -18.97
N PRO A 14 -21.99 3.03 -18.95
CA PRO A 14 -22.64 2.59 -17.72
C PRO A 14 -21.63 2.02 -16.71
N ILE A 15 -21.92 2.16 -15.41
CA ILE A 15 -21.02 1.77 -14.31
C ILE A 15 -20.58 0.31 -14.32
N ASN A 16 -21.40 -0.57 -14.91
CA ASN A 16 -21.14 -2.01 -15.01
C ASN A 16 -20.31 -2.41 -16.24
N ASP A 17 -19.93 -1.46 -17.10
CA ASP A 17 -19.07 -1.70 -18.25
C ASP A 17 -17.60 -1.90 -17.81
N ASP A 18 -16.92 -2.89 -18.41
CA ASP A 18 -15.53 -3.24 -18.10
C ASP A 18 -14.49 -2.40 -18.88
N LEU A 19 -14.98 -1.47 -19.71
CA LEU A 19 -14.20 -0.51 -20.49
C LEU A 19 -13.20 -1.20 -21.43
N LYS A 20 -13.59 -2.30 -22.07
CA LYS A 20 -12.80 -2.96 -23.13
C LYS A 20 -12.83 -2.19 -24.45
N LYS A 21 -11.76 -2.36 -25.24
CA LYS A 21 -11.40 -1.49 -26.38
C LYS A 21 -12.08 -1.81 -27.70
N HIS A 22 -12.92 -2.82 -27.76
CA HIS A 22 -13.44 -3.32 -29.03
C HIS A 22 -14.55 -2.38 -29.53
N ASP A 23 -14.20 -1.47 -30.45
CA ASP A 23 -15.09 -0.57 -31.21
C ASP A 23 -15.68 0.65 -30.48
N SER A 24 -14.94 1.23 -29.52
CA SER A 24 -15.35 2.49 -28.89
C SER A 24 -15.51 3.63 -29.90
N GLN A 25 -16.60 4.41 -29.78
CA GLN A 25 -16.81 5.61 -30.59
C GLN A 25 -15.65 6.59 -30.43
N LEU A 26 -15.02 6.59 -29.26
CA LEU A 26 -13.84 7.36 -28.90
C LEU A 26 -12.70 7.18 -29.91
N PHE A 27 -12.39 5.95 -30.34
CA PHE A 27 -11.31 5.72 -31.32
C PHE A 27 -11.61 6.37 -32.67
N ARG A 28 -12.85 6.23 -33.15
CA ARG A 28 -13.31 6.85 -34.41
C ARG A 28 -13.29 8.38 -34.34
N TYR A 29 -13.76 8.95 -33.23
CA TYR A 29 -13.77 10.40 -33.03
C TYR A 29 -12.36 10.96 -32.83
N PHE A 30 -11.48 10.23 -32.15
CA PHE A 30 -10.10 10.66 -31.95
C PHE A 30 -9.40 10.86 -33.30
N SER A 31 -9.45 9.85 -34.19
CA SER A 31 -8.80 9.96 -35.51
C SER A 31 -9.46 10.92 -36.50
N SER A 32 -10.70 11.36 -36.25
CA SER A 32 -11.42 12.32 -37.12
C SER A 32 -11.43 13.75 -36.58
N THR A 33 -10.76 14.02 -35.45
CA THR A 33 -10.69 15.34 -34.83
C THR A 33 -9.23 15.74 -34.57
N LYS A 34 -9.00 16.99 -34.14
CA LYS A 34 -7.66 17.45 -33.70
C LYS A 34 -7.41 17.19 -32.20
N ALA A 35 -8.21 16.32 -31.59
CA ALA A 35 -8.07 16.02 -30.18
C ALA A 35 -6.69 15.39 -29.89
N LYS A 36 -6.11 15.76 -28.76
CA LYS A 36 -4.85 15.21 -28.26
C LYS A 36 -5.04 14.20 -27.16
N PHE A 37 -6.16 14.27 -26.45
CA PHE A 37 -6.47 13.36 -25.36
C PHE A 37 -7.84 12.73 -25.54
N ALA A 38 -7.95 11.50 -25.08
CA ALA A 38 -9.19 10.76 -25.01
C ALA A 38 -9.36 10.18 -23.60
N ILE A 39 -10.58 10.22 -23.06
CA ILE A 39 -10.90 9.68 -21.74
C ILE A 39 -12.05 8.70 -21.91
N LEU A 40 -11.84 7.44 -21.52
CA LEU A 40 -12.89 6.43 -21.44
C LEU A 40 -13.19 6.16 -19.96
N THR A 41 -14.47 6.23 -19.57
CA THR A 41 -14.86 6.04 -18.17
C THR A 41 -16.23 5.37 -18.01
N ASN A 42 -16.41 4.63 -16.92
CA ASN A 42 -17.71 4.15 -16.44
C ASN A 42 -18.21 4.92 -15.20
N GLY A 43 -17.60 6.08 -14.91
CA GLY A 43 -17.84 6.90 -13.72
C GLY A 43 -17.02 6.47 -12.49
N VAL A 44 -16.42 5.28 -12.49
CA VAL A 44 -15.56 4.81 -11.40
C VAL A 44 -14.12 4.67 -11.85
N ILE A 45 -13.89 4.05 -13.00
CA ILE A 45 -12.57 3.90 -13.61
C ILE A 45 -12.43 4.94 -14.71
N TYR A 46 -11.29 5.61 -14.77
CA TYR A 46 -10.96 6.58 -15.81
C TYR A 46 -9.68 6.14 -16.51
N LYS A 47 -9.73 6.01 -17.84
CA LYS A 47 -8.60 5.63 -18.69
C LYS A 47 -8.28 6.77 -19.66
N PHE A 48 -7.08 7.32 -19.57
CA PHE A 48 -6.61 8.43 -20.39
C PHE A 48 -5.72 7.91 -21.51
N PHE A 49 -5.98 8.37 -22.73
CA PHE A 49 -5.32 7.99 -23.97
C PHE A 49 -4.83 9.22 -24.71
N THR A 50 -3.85 9.01 -25.58
CA THR A 50 -3.19 10.01 -26.42
C THR A 50 -2.66 9.33 -27.69
N ASP A 51 -1.97 10.05 -28.55
CA ASP A 51 -1.36 9.58 -29.80
C ASP A 51 0.18 9.53 -29.75
N LEU A 52 0.78 8.84 -28.76
CA LEU A 52 2.24 8.76 -28.63
C LEU A 52 2.88 7.87 -29.70
N ASP A 53 2.20 6.80 -30.11
CA ASP A 53 2.76 5.84 -31.07
C ASP A 53 2.66 6.35 -32.52
N GLU A 54 1.48 6.85 -32.90
CA GLU A 54 1.21 7.36 -34.24
C GLU A 54 0.32 8.60 -34.14
N THR A 55 0.79 9.74 -34.68
CA THR A 55 0.04 11.00 -34.66
C THR A 55 -1.40 10.83 -35.17
N ASN A 56 -2.37 11.37 -34.43
CA ASN A 56 -3.80 11.31 -34.73
C ASN A 56 -4.40 9.88 -34.75
N LYS A 57 -3.72 8.92 -34.11
CA LYS A 57 -4.23 7.58 -33.87
C LYS A 57 -4.14 7.32 -32.37
N MET A 58 -5.29 7.08 -31.76
CA MET A 58 -5.34 6.83 -30.32
C MET A 58 -4.52 5.58 -29.99
N ASP A 59 -3.61 5.70 -29.04
CA ASP A 59 -2.81 4.59 -28.53
C ASP A 59 -3.73 3.47 -28.10
N SER A 60 -3.31 2.24 -28.35
CA SER A 60 -4.08 1.10 -27.90
C SER A 60 -4.17 1.11 -26.37
N LYS A 61 -3.09 1.36 -25.63
CA LYS A 61 -3.06 1.36 -24.16
C LYS A 61 -3.25 2.77 -23.57
N PRO A 62 -3.97 2.91 -22.44
CA PRO A 62 -4.00 4.18 -21.73
C PRO A 62 -2.64 4.47 -21.10
N PHE A 63 -2.25 5.75 -21.05
CA PHE A 63 -1.03 6.18 -20.36
C PHE A 63 -1.28 6.44 -18.87
N PHE A 64 -2.52 6.77 -18.50
CA PHE A 64 -2.91 7.05 -17.13
C PHE A 64 -4.27 6.42 -16.82
N VAL A 65 -4.32 5.64 -15.73
CA VAL A 65 -5.54 4.98 -15.25
C VAL A 65 -5.66 5.23 -13.76
N PHE A 66 -6.85 5.60 -13.31
CA PHE A 66 -7.15 5.68 -11.88
C PHE A 66 -8.57 5.23 -11.58
N HIS A 67 -8.77 4.86 -10.32
CA HIS A 67 -10.05 4.51 -9.74
C HIS A 67 -10.50 5.68 -8.86
N LEU A 68 -11.68 6.25 -9.14
CA LEU A 68 -12.19 7.45 -8.48
C LEU A 68 -12.37 7.24 -6.97
N LEU A 69 -12.71 6.02 -6.55
CA LEU A 69 -12.89 5.66 -5.14
C LEU A 69 -11.57 5.32 -4.42
N GLU A 70 -10.46 5.23 -5.15
CA GLU A 70 -9.13 4.88 -4.61
C GLU A 70 -8.06 5.88 -5.07
N LEU A 71 -8.41 7.17 -5.07
CA LEU A 71 -7.50 8.24 -5.47
C LEU A 71 -6.31 8.32 -4.51
N ARG A 72 -5.11 8.38 -5.09
CA ARG A 72 -3.85 8.65 -4.38
C ARG A 72 -3.35 10.04 -4.74
N GLU A 73 -2.49 10.63 -3.91
CA GLU A 73 -1.88 11.94 -4.14
C GLU A 73 -1.25 12.08 -5.54
N ASN A 74 -0.55 11.05 -6.01
CA ASN A 74 0.03 11.04 -7.35
C ASN A 74 -1.03 11.11 -8.47
N ASN A 75 -2.22 10.53 -8.26
CA ASN A 75 -3.32 10.65 -9.22
C ASN A 75 -3.83 12.10 -9.25
N ILE A 76 -3.94 12.74 -8.08
CA ILE A 76 -4.39 14.12 -7.96
C ILE A 76 -3.38 15.05 -8.64
N ALA A 77 -2.09 14.89 -8.37
CA ALA A 77 -1.03 15.68 -9.00
C ALA A 77 -1.08 15.58 -10.54
N GLU A 78 -1.33 14.39 -11.08
CA GLU A 78 -1.47 14.21 -12.53
C GLU A 78 -2.73 14.86 -13.08
N LEU A 79 -3.87 14.68 -12.40
CA LEU A 79 -5.14 15.32 -12.78
C LEU A 79 -5.07 16.86 -12.76
N GLN A 80 -4.27 17.45 -11.87
CA GLN A 80 -4.09 18.90 -11.80
C GLN A 80 -3.53 19.48 -13.10
N LYS A 81 -2.72 18.73 -13.86
CA LYS A 81 -2.18 19.17 -15.16
C LYS A 81 -3.26 19.36 -16.21
N PHE A 82 -4.40 18.67 -16.08
CA PHE A 82 -5.55 18.80 -16.98
C PHE A 82 -6.46 20.00 -16.65
N ARG A 83 -6.13 20.81 -15.63
CA ARG A 83 -6.89 22.02 -15.29
C ARG A 83 -6.65 23.11 -16.33
N LYS A 84 -7.73 23.80 -16.73
CA LYS A 84 -7.71 24.84 -17.78
C LYS A 84 -6.57 25.86 -17.64
N ASN A 85 -6.27 26.31 -16.43
CA ASN A 85 -5.28 27.37 -16.19
C ASN A 85 -3.82 26.89 -16.24
N VAL A 86 -3.58 25.58 -16.17
CA VAL A 86 -2.24 24.96 -16.12
C VAL A 86 -2.05 24.01 -17.32
N PHE A 87 -3.01 23.98 -18.24
CA PHE A 87 -3.06 22.99 -19.31
C PHE A 87 -1.96 23.25 -20.34
N ASP A 88 -1.00 22.33 -20.39
CA ASP A 88 0.13 22.35 -21.31
C ASP A 88 0.20 21.01 -22.05
N ILE A 89 -0.04 21.06 -23.37
CA ILE A 89 -0.11 19.86 -24.21
C ILE A 89 1.24 19.14 -24.22
N ASP A 90 2.34 19.87 -24.44
CA ASP A 90 3.66 19.28 -24.62
C ASP A 90 4.16 18.67 -23.31
N ASN A 91 3.91 19.35 -22.18
CA ASN A 91 4.23 18.82 -20.86
C ASN A 91 3.44 17.54 -20.54
N ILE A 92 2.13 17.53 -20.79
CA ILE A 92 1.29 16.35 -20.55
C ILE A 92 1.71 15.19 -21.46
N LEU A 93 2.02 15.44 -22.74
CA LEU A 93 2.49 14.40 -23.67
C LEU A 93 3.85 13.81 -23.24
N ASN A 94 4.78 14.66 -22.82
CA ASN A 94 6.08 14.21 -22.29
C ASN A 94 5.88 13.33 -21.03
N THR A 95 5.01 13.76 -20.11
CA THR A 95 4.67 12.98 -18.92
C THR A 95 3.95 11.68 -19.30
N ALA A 96 3.10 11.69 -20.32
CA ALA A 96 2.29 10.54 -20.71
C ALA A 96 3.16 9.34 -21.12
N SER A 97 4.25 9.57 -21.87
CA SER A 97 5.18 8.51 -22.25
C SER A 97 5.82 7.86 -21.02
N GLU A 98 6.33 8.67 -20.10
CA GLU A 98 6.94 8.20 -18.85
C GLU A 98 5.94 7.44 -17.97
N LEU A 99 4.71 7.95 -17.83
CA LEU A 99 3.65 7.30 -17.08
C LEU A 99 3.24 5.96 -17.70
N ARG A 100 3.15 5.89 -19.03
CA ARG A 100 2.84 4.65 -19.75
C ARG A 100 3.87 3.57 -19.44
N TYR A 101 5.16 3.87 -19.59
CA TYR A 101 6.22 2.91 -19.29
C TYR A 101 6.31 2.59 -17.80
N THR A 102 6.12 3.57 -16.92
CA THR A 102 6.09 3.34 -15.47
C THR A 102 4.96 2.39 -15.07
N ASN A 103 3.78 2.53 -15.66
CA ASN A 103 2.65 1.64 -15.39
C ASN A 103 2.89 0.24 -15.96
N ASP A 104 3.37 0.13 -17.20
CA ASP A 104 3.72 -1.15 -17.82
C ASP A 104 4.80 -1.89 -17.00
N ILE A 105 5.82 -1.18 -16.51
CA ILE A 105 6.87 -1.74 -15.64
C ILE A 105 6.28 -2.20 -14.29
N LYS A 106 5.38 -1.41 -13.67
CA LYS A 106 4.73 -1.80 -12.42
C LYS A 106 3.85 -3.04 -12.59
N GLU A 107 3.11 -3.14 -13.69
CA GLU A 107 2.30 -4.32 -14.00
C GLU A 107 3.17 -5.56 -14.25
N LEU A 108 4.24 -5.40 -15.02
CA LEU A 108 5.22 -6.48 -15.26
C LEU A 108 5.85 -6.93 -13.93
N LEU A 109 6.33 -5.99 -13.12
CA LEU A 109 6.96 -6.30 -11.84
C LEU A 109 5.97 -7.00 -10.89
N LYS A 110 4.70 -6.54 -10.83
CA LYS A 110 3.66 -7.21 -10.05
C LYS A 110 3.48 -8.67 -10.50
N LYS A 111 3.37 -8.90 -11.81
CA LYS A 111 3.26 -10.25 -12.38
C LYS A 111 4.47 -11.12 -12.03
N GLU A 112 5.67 -10.57 -12.14
CA GLU A 112 6.92 -11.27 -11.83
C GLU A 112 7.09 -11.56 -10.32
N ILE A 113 6.58 -10.70 -9.43
CA ILE A 113 6.56 -10.95 -7.98
C ILE A 113 5.56 -12.08 -7.64
N GLU A 114 4.36 -12.04 -8.23
CA GLU A 114 3.30 -13.02 -7.98
C GLU A 114 3.65 -14.41 -8.56
N SER A 115 4.20 -14.42 -9.76
CA SER A 115 4.56 -15.62 -10.51
C SER A 115 5.82 -15.38 -11.36
N PRO A 116 7.02 -15.50 -10.77
CA PRO A 116 8.29 -15.29 -11.47
C PRO A 116 8.39 -16.11 -12.74
N SER A 117 8.75 -15.49 -13.87
CA SER A 117 9.02 -16.17 -15.14
C SER A 117 10.41 -16.81 -15.15
N ASP A 118 10.65 -17.72 -16.11
CA ASP A 118 11.98 -18.34 -16.26
C ASP A 118 13.05 -17.29 -16.58
N GLU A 119 12.72 -16.29 -17.41
CA GLU A 119 13.62 -15.18 -17.74
C GLU A 119 14.02 -14.39 -16.48
N PHE A 120 13.05 -14.10 -15.61
CA PHE A 120 13.28 -13.38 -14.38
C PHE A 120 14.11 -14.19 -13.37
N ILE A 121 13.89 -15.51 -13.29
CA ILE A 121 14.71 -16.41 -12.45
C ILE A 121 16.14 -16.49 -12.99
N VAL A 122 16.31 -16.63 -14.31
CA VAL A 122 17.61 -16.67 -14.97
C VAL A 122 18.41 -15.38 -14.71
N PHE A 123 17.74 -14.23 -14.66
CA PHE A 123 18.35 -12.95 -14.30
C PHE A 123 18.96 -12.98 -12.88
N PHE A 124 18.27 -13.52 -11.88
CA PHE A 124 18.88 -13.65 -10.54
C PHE A 124 20.03 -14.65 -10.55
N LEU A 125 19.81 -15.83 -11.14
CA LEU A 125 20.81 -16.90 -11.21
C LEU A 125 22.10 -16.46 -11.90
N SER A 126 22.05 -15.54 -12.88
CA SER A 126 23.26 -15.04 -13.53
C SER A 126 24.21 -14.28 -12.61
N HIS A 127 23.72 -13.83 -11.45
CA HIS A 127 24.50 -13.06 -10.50
C HIS A 127 24.87 -13.84 -9.23
N ILE A 128 24.18 -14.95 -8.94
CA ILE A 128 24.33 -15.68 -7.66
C ILE A 128 24.65 -17.18 -7.82
N TYR A 129 24.56 -17.74 -9.02
CA TYR A 129 24.74 -19.16 -9.27
C TYR A 129 25.74 -19.41 -10.40
N GLU A 130 26.83 -20.11 -10.07
CA GLU A 130 27.95 -20.37 -10.99
C GLU A 130 27.72 -21.57 -11.92
N GLY A 131 26.72 -22.41 -11.63
CA GLY A 131 26.42 -23.62 -12.39
C GLY A 131 25.63 -23.36 -13.68
N ARG A 132 25.44 -24.43 -14.47
CA ARG A 132 24.57 -24.38 -15.65
C ARG A 132 23.11 -24.17 -15.23
N LYS A 133 22.43 -23.22 -15.86
CA LYS A 133 21.02 -22.85 -15.62
C LYS A 133 20.09 -23.77 -16.41
N THR A 134 20.08 -25.05 -16.05
CA THR A 134 19.14 -26.02 -16.64
C THR A 134 17.72 -25.79 -16.11
N GLN A 135 16.70 -26.32 -16.79
CA GLN A 135 15.31 -26.16 -16.34
C GLN A 135 15.10 -26.65 -14.90
N ASN A 136 15.70 -27.77 -14.52
CA ASN A 136 15.62 -28.29 -13.14
C ASN A 136 16.19 -27.30 -12.11
N VAL A 137 17.25 -26.56 -12.46
CA VAL A 137 17.81 -25.52 -11.59
C VAL A 137 16.85 -24.33 -11.52
N ILE A 138 16.34 -23.87 -12.66
CA ILE A 138 15.36 -22.76 -12.72
C ILE A 138 14.12 -23.10 -11.87
N ASP A 139 13.56 -24.30 -12.02
CA ASP A 139 12.37 -24.74 -11.29
C ASP A 139 12.62 -24.82 -9.77
N SER A 140 13.79 -25.29 -9.35
CA SER A 140 14.14 -25.36 -7.92
C SER A 140 14.35 -23.95 -7.31
N PHE A 141 14.88 -23.01 -8.09
CA PHE A 141 15.08 -21.63 -7.66
C PHE A 141 13.81 -20.77 -7.75
N ARG A 142 12.80 -21.14 -8.54
CA ARG A 142 11.53 -20.41 -8.66
C ARG A 142 10.90 -20.12 -7.31
N THR A 143 10.79 -21.13 -6.46
CA THR A 143 10.23 -21.00 -5.10
C THR A 143 11.12 -20.13 -4.21
N ILE A 144 12.45 -20.26 -4.34
CA ILE A 144 13.42 -19.48 -3.57
C ILE A 144 13.33 -18.00 -3.94
N VAL A 145 13.36 -17.67 -5.24
CA VAL A 145 13.24 -16.29 -5.75
C VAL A 145 11.93 -15.67 -5.29
N LYS A 146 10.80 -16.38 -5.46
CA LYS A 146 9.50 -15.89 -4.99
C LYS A 146 9.49 -15.61 -3.49
N LYS A 147 10.03 -16.53 -2.68
CA LYS A 147 10.10 -16.36 -1.22
C LYS A 147 10.97 -15.16 -0.85
N SER A 148 12.17 -15.06 -1.43
CA SER A 148 13.12 -13.99 -1.12
C SER A 148 12.60 -12.60 -1.50
N ILE A 149 11.91 -12.48 -2.63
CA ILE A 149 11.28 -11.20 -3.05
C ILE A 149 10.19 -10.79 -2.07
N ASN A 150 9.30 -11.70 -1.68
CA ASN A 150 8.22 -11.39 -0.74
C ASN A 150 8.78 -11.04 0.65
N GLN A 151 9.80 -11.76 1.11
CA GLN A 151 10.50 -11.45 2.35
C GLN A 151 11.11 -10.05 2.29
N PHE A 152 11.85 -9.72 1.23
CA PHE A 152 12.44 -8.40 1.04
C PHE A 152 11.40 -7.28 1.02
N ILE A 153 10.27 -7.47 0.33
CA ILE A 153 9.18 -6.48 0.31
C ILE A 153 8.63 -6.28 1.72
N THR A 154 8.43 -7.35 2.47
CA THR A 154 7.95 -7.31 3.86
C THR A 154 8.92 -6.55 4.75
N GLU A 155 10.22 -6.86 4.65
CA GLU A 155 11.28 -6.14 5.35
C GLU A 155 11.26 -4.64 5.00
N ARG A 156 11.13 -4.27 3.72
CA ARG A 156 11.06 -2.84 3.31
C ARG A 156 9.81 -2.12 3.78
N VAL A 157 8.68 -2.80 3.86
CA VAL A 157 7.46 -2.24 4.43
C VAL A 157 7.68 -1.98 5.93
N ASN A 158 8.27 -2.95 6.63
CA ASN A 158 8.60 -2.83 8.04
C ASN A 158 9.61 -1.70 8.29
N ASP A 159 10.69 -1.60 7.51
CA ASP A 159 11.68 -0.52 7.57
C ASP A 159 11.00 0.86 7.42
N LYS A 160 10.12 1.02 6.43
CA LYS A 160 9.42 2.29 6.19
C LYS A 160 8.42 2.63 7.29
N LEU A 161 7.75 1.61 7.84
CA LEU A 161 6.87 1.80 8.99
C LEU A 161 7.67 2.23 10.22
N GLN A 162 8.79 1.56 10.51
CA GLN A 162 9.71 1.94 11.59
C GLN A 162 10.25 3.36 11.39
N ALA A 163 10.73 3.70 10.19
CA ALA A 163 11.25 5.04 9.89
C ALA A 163 10.18 6.13 9.99
N ALA A 164 8.94 5.88 9.53
CA ALA A 164 7.84 6.82 9.70
C ALA A 164 7.49 7.02 11.18
N LEU A 165 7.48 5.95 11.96
CA LEU A 165 7.29 5.99 13.42
C LEU A 165 8.42 6.76 14.12
N ASP A 166 9.67 6.61 13.69
CA ASP A 166 10.82 7.34 14.23
C ASP A 166 10.84 8.81 13.80
N THR A 167 10.29 9.15 12.63
CA THR A 167 10.08 10.54 12.21
C THR A 167 9.01 11.21 13.07
N SER A 168 7.99 10.46 13.52
CA SER A 168 7.04 10.93 14.55
C SER A 168 7.68 11.09 15.93
N LYS A 169 8.79 10.39 16.22
CA LYS A 169 9.63 10.64 17.41
C LYS A 169 10.56 11.84 17.24
N ALA A 170 10.96 12.20 16.01
CA ALA A 170 11.93 13.25 15.72
C ALA A 170 11.39 14.69 15.89
N GLU A 171 10.06 14.91 15.86
CA GLU A 171 9.45 16.16 16.34
C GLU A 171 9.46 16.28 17.88
N ALA A 172 9.95 15.25 18.57
CA ALA A 172 10.02 15.20 20.02
C ALA A 172 11.31 14.52 20.53
N ALA A 173 12.52 14.93 20.10
CA ALA A 173 13.71 14.65 20.92
C ALA A 173 14.97 15.49 20.58
N SER A 174 15.52 16.13 21.62
CA SER A 174 16.96 16.40 21.75
C SER A 174 17.74 15.08 22.00
N PRO A 175 19.06 15.02 21.76
CA PRO A 175 19.72 13.84 21.20
C PRO A 175 20.34 12.89 22.23
N LYS A 176 20.48 11.59 21.88
CA LYS A 176 21.79 10.90 21.69
C LYS A 176 21.72 9.39 21.38
N THR A 177 22.52 9.03 20.36
CA THR A 177 23.40 7.84 20.12
C THR A 177 22.84 6.42 19.96
N ASP A 178 22.75 6.01 18.70
CA ASP A 178 23.52 4.98 17.96
C ASP A 178 23.88 3.59 18.55
N HIS A 179 23.53 2.60 17.71
CA HIS A 179 24.21 1.36 17.28
C HIS A 179 23.75 -0.02 17.82
N GLU A 180 23.16 -0.76 16.85
CA GLU A 180 23.39 -2.16 16.43
C GLU A 180 23.53 -3.29 17.47
N GLY A 181 22.72 -4.34 17.26
CA GLY A 181 23.23 -5.72 17.23
C GLY A 181 22.60 -6.72 18.21
N ASN A 182 22.06 -7.79 17.61
CA ASN A 182 21.79 -9.13 18.14
C ASN A 182 20.60 -9.37 19.07
N ALA A 183 19.71 -10.22 18.54
CA ALA A 183 18.78 -11.03 19.28
C ALA A 183 19.54 -12.05 20.16
N GLU A 184 19.28 -12.03 21.47
CA GLU A 184 19.19 -13.23 22.31
C GLU A 184 18.49 -12.92 23.65
N LEU A 185 17.46 -13.72 23.92
CA LEU A 185 16.77 -14.06 25.18
C LEU A 185 16.86 -13.10 26.40
N LYS A 186 15.69 -12.52 26.72
CA LYS A 186 15.35 -11.72 27.91
C LYS A 186 15.67 -12.44 29.24
N ASP A 187 16.55 -11.85 30.04
CA ASP A 187 16.43 -11.82 31.51
C ASP A 187 17.21 -10.62 32.08
N LYS A 188 16.57 -9.45 32.10
CA LYS A 188 16.87 -8.28 32.96
C LYS A 188 15.76 -7.26 32.70
N GLY A 189 15.27 -6.62 33.77
CA GLY A 189 14.06 -5.79 33.82
C GLY A 189 14.08 -4.48 33.04
N GLU A 190 14.59 -4.49 31.81
CA GLU A 190 14.43 -3.40 30.85
C GLU A 190 13.12 -3.57 30.10
N ILE A 191 12.36 -2.48 30.00
CA ILE A 191 11.16 -2.39 29.18
C ILE A 191 11.66 -2.32 27.74
N VAL A 192 11.65 -3.47 27.05
CA VAL A 192 12.01 -3.58 25.64
C VAL A 192 10.75 -3.91 24.86
N THR A 193 10.24 -2.90 24.15
CA THR A 193 9.10 -3.03 23.26
C THR A 193 9.52 -3.87 22.06
N THR A 194 8.94 -5.05 21.92
CA THR A 194 9.31 -5.94 20.80
C THR A 194 8.60 -5.50 19.51
N GLU A 195 9.20 -5.82 18.35
CA GLU A 195 8.56 -5.58 17.05
C GLU A 195 7.16 -6.20 16.96
N GLU A 196 7.00 -7.38 17.57
CA GLU A 196 5.73 -8.11 17.65
C GLU A 196 4.67 -7.36 18.48
N GLU A 197 5.06 -6.71 19.58
CA GLU A 197 4.15 -5.89 20.39
C GLU A 197 3.71 -4.64 19.61
N ILE A 198 4.62 -4.02 18.84
CA ILE A 198 4.31 -2.88 17.97
C ILE A 198 3.36 -3.29 16.85
N GLU A 199 3.60 -4.42 16.19
CA GLU A 199 2.74 -4.94 15.12
C GLU A 199 1.33 -5.24 15.65
N GLY A 200 1.22 -5.90 16.81
CA GLY A 200 -0.08 -6.13 17.46
C GLY A 200 -0.80 -4.83 17.83
N TYR A 201 -0.08 -3.80 18.26
CA TYR A 201 -0.66 -2.47 18.48
C TYR A 201 -1.20 -1.86 17.18
N VAL A 202 -0.47 -1.99 16.07
CA VAL A 202 -0.93 -1.52 14.75
C VAL A 202 -2.22 -2.24 14.33
N HIS A 203 -2.33 -3.55 14.56
CA HIS A 203 -3.57 -4.29 14.31
C HIS A 203 -4.75 -3.73 15.11
N VAL A 204 -4.57 -3.48 16.41
CA VAL A 204 -5.60 -2.88 17.26
C VAL A 204 -5.94 -1.47 16.80
N LYS A 205 -4.94 -0.66 16.42
CA LYS A 205 -5.13 0.69 15.90
C LYS A 205 -5.92 0.70 14.59
N MET A 206 -5.66 -0.24 13.69
CA MET A 206 -6.39 -0.38 12.43
C MET A 206 -7.82 -0.88 12.61
N ILE A 207 -8.08 -1.68 13.65
CA ILE A 207 -9.44 -2.08 14.04
C ILE A 207 -10.25 -0.85 14.51
N LEU A 208 -9.61 0.03 15.28
CA LEU A 208 -10.25 1.17 15.92
C LEU A 208 -10.37 2.42 15.04
N LYS A 209 -9.65 2.49 13.90
CA LYS A 209 -9.58 3.68 13.03
C LYS A 209 -10.93 4.22 12.56
N ASP A 210 -11.94 3.35 12.43
CA ASP A 210 -13.27 3.71 11.93
C ASP A 210 -14.17 4.26 13.06
N VAL A 211 -13.71 4.20 14.30
CA VAL A 211 -14.47 4.55 15.53
C VAL A 211 -13.77 5.67 16.30
N ILE A 212 -12.45 5.66 16.32
CA ILE A 212 -11.60 6.62 17.03
C ILE A 212 -10.54 7.12 16.06
N ASP A 213 -10.31 8.43 16.05
CA ASP A 213 -9.20 9.03 15.33
C ASP A 213 -7.88 8.30 15.68
N PRO A 214 -7.15 7.75 14.69
CA PRO A 214 -5.89 7.05 14.93
C PRO A 214 -4.88 7.86 15.75
N GLU A 215 -4.90 9.19 15.70
CA GLU A 215 -4.00 10.04 16.50
C GLU A 215 -4.27 9.94 18.01
N ARG A 216 -5.51 9.57 18.39
CA ARG A 216 -5.92 9.42 19.79
C ARG A 216 -5.60 8.04 20.37
N ILE A 217 -5.08 7.11 19.56
CA ILE A 217 -4.76 5.75 19.99
C ILE A 217 -3.26 5.66 20.24
N TYR A 218 -2.90 5.37 21.49
CA TYR A 218 -1.53 5.32 22.00
C TYR A 218 -1.20 3.93 22.51
N TYR A 219 0.09 3.66 22.71
CA TYR A 219 0.54 2.51 23.48
C TYR A 219 1.49 2.92 24.59
N ARG A 220 1.51 2.14 25.67
CA ARG A 220 2.52 2.21 26.72
C ARG A 220 3.01 0.81 27.03
N ASP A 221 4.31 0.62 26.87
CA ASP A 221 4.96 -0.65 27.18
C ASP A 221 5.15 -0.82 28.69
N ASN A 222 5.00 -2.06 29.16
CA ASN A 222 5.22 -2.46 30.54
C ASN A 222 5.95 -3.80 30.53
N LEU A 223 6.63 -4.13 31.63
CA LEU A 223 7.41 -5.37 31.81
C LEU A 223 6.72 -6.68 31.41
N ARG A 224 5.38 -6.73 31.39
CA ARG A 224 4.61 -7.95 31.11
C ARG A 224 3.70 -7.85 29.89
N TYR A 225 3.42 -6.64 29.41
CA TYR A 225 2.45 -6.40 28.35
C TYR A 225 2.60 -5.01 27.75
N LEU A 226 2.24 -4.89 26.48
CA LEU A 226 2.02 -3.60 25.83
C LEU A 226 0.55 -3.18 26.02
N ASN A 227 0.34 -1.99 26.57
CA ASN A 227 -0.99 -1.47 26.87
C ASN A 227 -1.44 -0.54 25.74
N VAL A 228 -2.61 -0.80 25.14
CA VAL A 228 -3.20 0.06 24.11
C VAL A 228 -4.24 0.98 24.76
N LEU A 229 -4.09 2.28 24.58
CA LEU A 229 -4.80 3.34 25.29
C LEU A 229 -5.48 4.31 24.33
N ILE A 230 -6.50 5.00 24.82
CA ILE A 230 -7.11 6.17 24.18
C ILE A 230 -6.68 7.44 24.93
N ASP A 231 -6.40 8.52 24.20
CA ASP A 231 -6.01 9.85 24.70
C ASP A 231 -4.79 9.83 25.65
N ASP A 232 -3.87 8.88 25.46
CA ASP A 232 -2.71 8.61 26.33
C ASP A 232 -3.04 8.49 27.84
N ASN A 233 -4.28 8.06 28.14
CA ASN A 233 -4.78 7.96 29.50
C ASN A 233 -4.81 6.50 29.98
N ILE A 234 -4.07 6.20 31.05
CA ILE A 234 -3.97 4.85 31.63
C ILE A 234 -5.30 4.27 32.12
N ARG A 235 -6.31 5.11 32.39
CA ARG A 235 -7.66 4.68 32.77
C ARG A 235 -8.52 4.33 31.56
N LYS A 236 -8.18 4.85 30.38
CA LYS A 236 -8.83 4.58 29.09
C LYS A 236 -8.07 3.54 28.27
N TRP A 237 -7.66 2.43 28.90
CA TRP A 237 -6.98 1.35 28.18
C TRP A 237 -8.03 0.43 27.53
N VAL A 238 -7.77 0.02 26.29
CA VAL A 238 -8.68 -0.81 25.48
C VAL A 238 -8.30 -2.28 25.63
N CYS A 239 -7.03 -2.60 25.40
CA CYS A 239 -6.52 -3.95 25.55
C CYS A 239 -5.05 -3.97 25.97
N ARG A 240 -4.60 -5.13 26.44
CA ARG A 240 -3.21 -5.45 26.74
C ARG A 240 -2.76 -6.60 25.88
N LEU A 241 -1.61 -6.44 25.25
CA LEU A 241 -0.96 -7.45 24.43
C LEU A 241 0.06 -8.19 25.29
N LEU A 242 -0.22 -9.45 25.61
CA LEU A 242 0.63 -10.30 26.44
C LEU A 242 1.42 -11.25 25.54
N PHE A 243 2.43 -10.73 24.84
CA PHE A 243 3.21 -11.49 23.86
C PHE A 243 4.56 -12.00 24.40
N ASN A 244 4.89 -11.65 25.64
CA ASN A 244 6.14 -12.00 26.31
C ASN A 244 6.33 -13.51 26.59
N THR A 245 5.37 -14.37 26.23
CA THR A 245 5.46 -15.82 26.39
C THR A 245 4.96 -16.54 25.15
N SER A 246 5.31 -17.82 24.99
CA SER A 246 4.79 -18.68 23.91
C SER A 246 3.25 -18.82 23.92
N ASN A 247 2.60 -18.56 25.06
CA ASN A 247 1.15 -18.47 25.16
C ASN A 247 0.69 -17.01 25.01
N LYS A 248 0.67 -16.53 23.76
CA LYS A 248 0.25 -15.16 23.44
C LYS A 248 -1.23 -14.96 23.73
N ARG A 249 -1.56 -13.81 24.33
CA ARG A 249 -2.94 -13.44 24.68
C ARG A 249 -3.20 -11.97 24.48
N ILE A 250 -4.47 -11.65 24.24
CA ILE A 250 -5.02 -10.29 24.32
C ILE A 250 -5.93 -10.26 25.53
N GLN A 251 -5.75 -9.27 26.41
CA GLN A 251 -6.68 -8.99 27.49
C GLN A 251 -7.47 -7.73 27.18
N LEU A 252 -8.79 -7.78 27.27
CA LEU A 252 -9.66 -6.61 27.07
C LEU A 252 -9.97 -5.92 28.40
N ASN A 253 -10.27 -4.62 28.34
CA ASN A 253 -10.79 -3.84 29.47
C ASN A 253 -12.32 -3.87 29.54
N ASP A 254 -12.89 -5.07 29.47
CA ASP A 254 -14.29 -5.32 29.75
C ASP A 254 -14.49 -5.62 31.25
N ASP A 255 -15.75 -5.78 31.66
CA ASP A 255 -16.11 -5.90 33.08
C ASP A 255 -15.51 -7.19 33.71
N LEU A 256 -15.26 -8.20 32.88
CA LEU A 256 -14.69 -9.50 33.26
C LEU A 256 -13.17 -9.59 33.05
N LYS A 257 -12.55 -8.57 32.44
CA LYS A 257 -11.14 -8.57 32.00
C LYS A 257 -10.78 -9.80 31.17
N THR A 258 -11.63 -10.13 30.21
CA THR A 258 -11.58 -11.32 29.37
C THR A 258 -10.23 -11.43 28.66
N GLN A 259 -9.70 -12.65 28.61
CA GLN A 259 -8.45 -12.97 27.92
C GLN A 259 -8.69 -13.94 26.78
N TYR A 260 -8.21 -13.58 25.60
CA TYR A 260 -8.24 -14.42 24.42
C TYR A 260 -6.85 -14.92 24.08
N LYS A 261 -6.73 -16.24 23.85
CA LYS A 261 -5.49 -16.80 23.32
C LYS A 261 -5.42 -16.52 21.82
N ILE A 262 -4.24 -16.12 21.36
CA ILE A 262 -3.94 -15.95 19.95
C ILE A 262 -2.76 -16.84 19.55
N ASN A 263 -2.81 -17.37 18.33
CA ASN A 263 -1.74 -18.18 17.75
C ASN A 263 -0.92 -17.36 16.74
N SER A 264 -1.55 -16.38 16.09
CA SER A 264 -0.89 -15.38 15.23
C SER A 264 -1.44 -13.97 15.49
N LEU A 265 -0.79 -12.93 14.95
CA LEU A 265 -1.25 -11.54 15.13
C LEU A 265 -2.53 -11.26 14.36
N GLU A 266 -2.80 -11.96 13.26
CA GLU A 266 -4.07 -11.85 12.53
C GLU A 266 -5.28 -12.28 13.37
N ASP A 267 -5.08 -13.16 14.36
CA ASP A 267 -6.14 -13.57 15.28
C ASP A 267 -6.70 -12.40 16.10
N ILE A 268 -5.98 -11.26 16.20
CA ILE A 268 -6.49 -10.03 16.82
C ILE A 268 -7.80 -9.60 16.13
N TYR A 269 -7.93 -9.77 14.81
CA TYR A 269 -9.14 -9.41 14.07
C TYR A 269 -10.35 -10.29 14.38
N LEU A 270 -10.16 -11.50 14.92
CA LEU A 270 -11.26 -12.35 15.37
C LEU A 270 -12.04 -11.75 16.55
N TYR A 271 -11.39 -10.82 17.27
CA TYR A 271 -11.96 -10.15 18.44
C TYR A 271 -12.26 -8.68 18.18
N LYS A 272 -12.42 -8.30 16.90
CA LYS A 272 -12.66 -6.92 16.44
C LYS A 272 -13.84 -6.28 17.17
N ASP A 273 -14.98 -6.96 17.21
CA ASP A 273 -16.23 -6.39 17.74
C ASP A 273 -16.11 -6.10 19.24
N GLN A 274 -15.48 -7.00 19.99
CA GLN A 274 -15.23 -6.84 21.43
C GLN A 274 -14.22 -5.72 21.72
N ILE A 275 -13.19 -5.57 20.88
CA ILE A 275 -12.22 -4.47 20.97
C ILE A 275 -12.92 -3.12 20.75
N ILE A 276 -13.79 -3.03 19.74
CA ILE A 276 -14.58 -1.82 19.46
C ILE A 276 -15.55 -1.52 20.59
N GLU A 277 -16.23 -2.55 21.13
CA GLU A 277 -17.16 -2.39 22.25
C GLU A 277 -16.48 -1.77 23.48
N VAL A 278 -15.28 -2.23 23.83
CA VAL A 278 -14.49 -1.65 24.93
C VAL A 278 -14.08 -0.21 24.62
N ALA A 279 -13.64 0.07 23.39
CA ALA A 279 -13.24 1.42 23.00
C ALA A 279 -14.40 2.43 23.06
N ASN A 280 -15.61 2.00 22.70
CA ASN A 280 -16.82 2.83 22.77
C ASN A 280 -17.13 3.33 24.19
N LYS A 281 -16.78 2.58 25.24
CA LYS A 281 -16.95 3.01 26.65
C LYS A 281 -16.16 4.27 27.02
N PHE A 282 -15.21 4.70 26.17
CA PHE A 282 -14.33 5.84 26.42
C PHE A 282 -14.58 7.04 25.48
N LEU A 283 -15.57 6.92 24.60
CA LEU A 283 -15.99 7.97 23.67
C LEU A 283 -17.09 8.89 24.23
N ASP A 284 -17.68 8.51 25.36
CA ASP A 284 -18.57 9.34 26.17
C ASP A 284 -17.82 10.38 27.04
#